data_AF-A0A6V8NWG7-F1
#
_entry.id   AF-A0A6V8NWG7-F1
#
_cell.length_a   1.000
_cell.length_b   1.000
_cell.length_c   1.000
_cell.angle_alpha   90.00
_cell.angle_beta   90.00
_cell.angle_gamma   90.00
#
_symmetry.space_group_name_H-M   'P 1'
#
loop_
_entity.id
_entity.type
_entity.pdbx_description
1 polymer ?
#
loop_
_entity_poly.entity_id
_entity_poly.type
_entity_poly.pdbx_seq_one_letter_code
_entity_poly.pdbx_strand_id
1 'polypeptide(L)'
;LVMVTGVGPCRFGYYGELQEKILRSMGYDFEIYIINQNSIVDIIKRLREMLGHKGFYRKFWRALRTLVNKSKTAHMIERMARETRCYEVNKGETTKVMNQCLQLVDQAKTFREMKRARKKAIRMFREIQVDKTRNPIKVAILGEIYVVVESSINFSIVAFLGALDGITDGVLVLGPGGVLQVRFGQSDGFLSCEVPPAQMCKPLI
;
A
#
# COMPACT_ATOMS: atom_id res chain seq x y z
N LEU A 1 -9.78 7.19 -18.36
CA LEU A 1 -9.26 7.06 -16.97
C LEU A 1 -9.68 5.72 -16.40
N VAL A 2 -8.92 5.13 -15.48
CA VAL A 2 -9.27 3.86 -14.82
C VAL A 2 -9.20 4.05 -13.31
N MET A 3 -10.26 3.69 -12.60
CA MET A 3 -10.35 3.81 -11.14
C MET A 3 -10.85 2.51 -10.53
N VAL A 4 -10.26 2.09 -9.41
CA VAL A 4 -10.75 0.95 -8.62
C VAL A 4 -11.66 1.48 -7.54
N THR A 5 -12.84 0.87 -7.38
CA THR A 5 -13.77 1.21 -6.31
C THR A 5 -14.38 -0.04 -5.67
N GLY A 6 -15.02 0.16 -4.52
CA GLY A 6 -15.55 -0.87 -3.65
C GLY A 6 -17.06 -0.92 -3.72
N VAL A 7 -17.64 -2.05 -3.29
CA VAL A 7 -19.08 -2.29 -3.35
C VAL A 7 -19.80 -1.89 -2.04
N GLY A 8 -19.06 -1.38 -1.04
CA GLY A 8 -19.60 -1.02 0.28
C GLY A 8 -19.93 0.47 0.43
N PRO A 9 -20.63 0.88 1.50
CA PRO A 9 -20.99 2.28 1.80
C PRO A 9 -19.78 3.13 2.23
N CYS A 10 -18.56 2.65 2.03
CA CYS A 10 -17.34 3.34 2.39
C CYS A 10 -16.99 4.42 1.36
N ARG A 11 -16.22 5.44 1.80
CA ARG A 11 -15.76 6.52 0.91
C ARG A 11 -14.98 6.02 -0.31
N PHE A 12 -14.33 4.85 -0.19
CA PHE A 12 -13.68 4.15 -1.32
C PHE A 12 -14.64 3.97 -2.51
N GLY A 13 -15.91 3.64 -2.23
CA GLY A 13 -17.02 3.53 -3.19
C GLY A 13 -17.26 4.80 -4.02
N TYR A 14 -17.10 5.97 -3.38
CA TYR A 14 -17.56 7.26 -3.89
C TYR A 14 -16.49 8.05 -4.66
N TYR A 15 -15.20 7.72 -4.47
CA TYR A 15 -14.11 8.52 -5.05
C TYR A 15 -14.07 8.49 -6.58
N GLY A 16 -14.47 7.37 -7.21
CA GLY A 16 -14.55 7.29 -8.68
C GLY A 16 -15.53 8.30 -9.27
N GLU A 17 -16.75 8.31 -8.75
CA GLU A 17 -17.82 9.24 -9.13
C GLU A 17 -17.46 10.70 -8.84
N LEU A 18 -16.85 10.96 -7.67
CA LEU A 18 -16.42 12.29 -7.29
C LEU A 18 -15.34 12.82 -8.23
N GLN A 19 -14.34 11.99 -8.55
CA GLN A 19 -13.28 12.34 -9.50
C GLN A 19 -13.84 12.63 -10.89
N GLU A 20 -14.79 11.83 -11.37
CA GLU A 20 -15.45 12.08 -12.64
C GLU A 20 -16.17 13.43 -12.67
N LYS A 21 -16.99 13.72 -11.65
CA LYS A 21 -17.74 14.99 -11.57
C LYS A 21 -16.82 16.20 -11.55
N ILE A 22 -15.72 16.14 -10.81
CA ILE A 22 -14.73 17.23 -10.75
C ILE A 22 -14.08 17.46 -12.13
N LEU A 23 -13.65 16.40 -12.81
CA LEU A 23 -12.98 16.56 -14.10
C LEU A 23 -13.95 17.05 -15.20
N ARG A 24 -15.21 16.58 -15.17
CA ARG A 24 -16.24 17.09 -16.09
C ARG A 24 -16.59 18.54 -15.81
N SER A 25 -16.66 18.98 -14.54
CA SER A 25 -16.91 20.39 -14.21
C SER A 25 -15.76 21.31 -14.62
N MET A 26 -14.54 20.77 -14.74
CA MET A 26 -13.39 21.47 -15.31
C MET A 26 -13.37 21.47 -16.86
N GLY A 27 -14.35 20.86 -17.52
CA GLY A 27 -14.50 20.86 -18.98
C GLY A 27 -13.71 19.77 -19.71
N TYR A 28 -13.20 18.75 -19.01
CA TYR A 28 -12.51 17.63 -19.66
C TYR A 28 -13.50 16.63 -20.24
N ASP A 29 -13.24 16.17 -21.46
CA ASP A 29 -13.92 15.05 -22.08
C ASP A 29 -13.09 13.76 -21.94
N PHE A 30 -13.68 12.75 -21.31
CA PHE A 30 -13.04 11.46 -21.06
C PHE A 30 -14.09 10.39 -20.70
N GLU A 31 -13.69 9.14 -20.86
CA GLU A 31 -14.37 7.99 -20.28
C GLU A 31 -13.64 7.54 -19.01
N ILE A 32 -14.39 7.29 -17.94
CA ILE A 32 -13.87 6.66 -16.72
C ILE A 32 -14.33 5.20 -16.68
N TYR A 33 -13.37 4.30 -16.42
CA TYR A 33 -13.64 2.89 -16.22
C TYR A 33 -13.52 2.57 -14.74
N ILE A 34 -14.67 2.27 -14.14
CA ILE A 34 -14.79 1.94 -12.73
C ILE A 34 -14.64 0.43 -12.55
N ILE A 35 -13.61 0.02 -11.80
CA ILE A 35 -13.27 -1.37 -11.52
C ILE A 35 -13.82 -1.78 -10.17
N ASN A 36 -14.82 -2.67 -10.20
CA ASN A 36 -15.45 -3.27 -9.01
C ASN A 36 -15.07 -4.74 -8.86
N GLN A 37 -15.17 -5.26 -7.64
CA GLN A 37 -14.92 -6.67 -7.32
C GLN A 37 -15.76 -7.64 -8.17
N ASN A 38 -16.98 -7.22 -8.54
CA ASN A 38 -17.90 -8.04 -9.32
C ASN A 38 -17.68 -7.95 -10.84
N SER A 39 -16.82 -7.05 -11.33
CA SER A 39 -16.72 -6.71 -12.76
C SER A 39 -15.38 -7.09 -13.38
N ILE A 40 -14.53 -7.88 -12.69
CA ILE A 40 -13.19 -8.28 -13.15
C ILE A 40 -13.24 -8.95 -14.53
N VAL A 41 -14.24 -9.80 -14.78
CA VAL A 41 -14.41 -10.49 -16.07
C VAL A 41 -14.75 -9.51 -17.19
N ASP A 42 -15.63 -8.55 -16.94
CA ASP A 42 -16.03 -7.53 -17.93
C ASP A 42 -14.87 -6.59 -18.26
N ILE A 43 -14.01 -6.30 -17.29
CA ILE A 43 -12.79 -5.52 -17.49
C ILE A 43 -11.82 -6.27 -18.40
N ILE A 44 -11.59 -7.56 -18.17
CA ILE A 44 -10.71 -8.36 -19.02
C ILE A 44 -11.24 -8.41 -20.45
N LYS A 45 -12.57 -8.53 -20.64
CA LYS A 45 -13.21 -8.47 -21.96
C LYS A 45 -13.00 -7.12 -22.64
N ARG A 46 -13.27 -6.01 -21.95
CA ARG A 46 -13.10 -4.64 -22.48
C ARG A 46 -11.64 -4.31 -22.76
N LEU A 47 -10.70 -4.69 -21.89
CA LEU A 47 -9.27 -4.54 -22.15
C LEU A 47 -8.83 -5.32 -23.40
N ARG A 48 -9.42 -6.49 -23.64
CA ARG A 48 -9.17 -7.28 -24.84
C ARG A 48 -9.70 -6.61 -26.10
N GLU A 49 -10.85 -5.95 -26.02
CA GLU A 49 -11.43 -5.15 -27.11
C GLU A 49 -10.55 -3.93 -27.43
N MET A 50 -10.09 -3.20 -26.42
CA MET A 50 -9.23 -2.02 -26.61
C MET A 50 -7.82 -2.34 -27.12
N LEU A 51 -7.20 -3.42 -26.61
CA LEU A 51 -5.79 -3.75 -26.89
C LEU A 51 -5.60 -4.78 -28.02
N GLY A 52 -6.70 -5.28 -28.60
CA GLY A 52 -6.72 -6.24 -29.69
C GLY A 52 -6.51 -7.70 -29.26
N HIS A 53 -7.04 -8.63 -30.08
CA HIS A 53 -7.17 -10.05 -29.71
C HIS A 53 -5.85 -10.86 -29.77
N LYS A 54 -4.91 -10.51 -30.65
CA LYS A 54 -3.72 -11.35 -30.92
C LYS A 54 -2.75 -11.38 -29.74
N GLY A 55 -2.69 -12.53 -29.06
CA GLY A 55 -1.75 -12.77 -27.95
C GLY A 55 -2.07 -11.99 -26.66
N PHE A 56 -3.29 -11.46 -26.54
CA PHE A 56 -3.73 -10.66 -25.39
C PHE A 56 -3.49 -11.38 -24.07
N TYR A 57 -4.00 -12.60 -23.93
CA TYR A 57 -3.89 -13.36 -22.67
C TYR A 57 -2.43 -13.56 -22.25
N ARG A 58 -1.53 -13.91 -23.18
CA ARG A 58 -0.10 -14.07 -22.88
C ARG A 58 0.53 -12.75 -22.41
N LYS A 59 0.21 -11.63 -23.06
CA LYS A 59 0.71 -10.30 -22.67
C LYS A 59 0.14 -9.87 -21.32
N PHE A 60 -1.17 -10.06 -21.11
CA PHE A 60 -1.89 -9.78 -19.88
C PHE A 60 -1.30 -10.55 -18.69
N TRP A 61 -1.17 -11.87 -18.81
CA TRP A 61 -0.57 -12.70 -17.75
C TRP A 61 0.88 -12.30 -17.44
N ARG A 62 1.67 -11.94 -18.46
CA ARG A 62 3.03 -11.44 -18.26
C ARG A 62 3.03 -10.11 -17.51
N ALA A 63 2.18 -9.17 -17.89
CA ALA A 63 2.04 -7.87 -17.23
C ALA A 63 1.56 -8.02 -15.78
N LEU A 64 0.53 -8.83 -15.55
CA LEU A 64 -0.01 -9.13 -14.22
C LEU A 64 1.05 -9.76 -13.32
N ARG A 65 1.81 -10.73 -13.83
CA ARG A 65 2.91 -11.35 -13.07
C ARG A 65 4.01 -10.33 -12.72
N THR A 66 4.34 -9.42 -13.62
CA THR A 66 5.30 -8.35 -13.33
C THR A 66 4.75 -7.40 -12.27
N LEU A 67 3.49 -6.96 -12.40
CA LEU A 67 2.80 -6.10 -11.44
C LEU A 67 2.83 -6.71 -10.04
N VAL A 68 2.35 -7.96 -9.89
CA VAL A 68 2.33 -8.65 -8.60
C VAL A 68 3.74 -8.76 -7.99
N ASN A 69 4.76 -9.06 -8.80
CA ASN A 69 6.13 -9.14 -8.30
C ASN A 69 6.69 -7.77 -7.88
N LYS A 70 6.40 -6.71 -8.63
CA LYS A 70 6.78 -5.34 -8.28
C LYS A 70 6.10 -4.92 -6.98
N SER A 71 4.79 -5.08 -6.87
CA SER A 71 4.02 -4.73 -5.67
C SER A 71 4.51 -5.52 -4.44
N LYS A 72 4.78 -6.82 -4.56
CA LYS A 72 5.37 -7.61 -3.46
C LYS A 72 6.75 -7.12 -3.04
N THR A 73 7.58 -6.71 -4.00
CA THR A 73 8.94 -6.23 -3.71
C THR A 73 8.93 -4.83 -3.10
N ALA A 74 8.04 -3.94 -3.56
CA ALA A 74 7.84 -2.62 -2.98
C ALA A 74 7.38 -2.73 -1.51
N HIS A 75 6.36 -3.55 -1.22
CA HIS A 75 5.93 -3.81 0.14
C HIS A 75 7.05 -4.38 1.04
N MET A 76 7.90 -5.26 0.50
CA MET A 76 9.06 -5.78 1.22
C MET A 76 10.05 -4.67 1.56
N ILE A 77 10.32 -3.75 0.62
CA ILE A 77 11.22 -2.60 0.83
C ILE A 77 10.66 -1.66 1.90
N GLU A 78 9.38 -1.30 1.82
CA GLU A 78 8.72 -0.46 2.83
C GLU A 78 8.75 -1.09 4.22
N ARG A 79 8.55 -2.42 4.29
CA ARG A 79 8.67 -3.17 5.54
C ARG A 79 10.08 -3.08 6.11
N MET A 80 11.11 -3.39 5.31
CA MET A 80 12.51 -3.28 5.77
C MET A 80 12.84 -1.86 6.21
N ALA A 81 12.29 -0.84 5.53
CA ALA A 81 12.47 0.56 5.92
C ALA A 81 11.84 0.89 7.27
N ARG A 82 10.62 0.42 7.55
CA ARG A 82 10.00 0.61 8.88
C ARG A 82 10.81 -0.07 9.98
N GLU A 83 11.22 -1.32 9.75
CA GLU A 83 11.99 -2.10 10.74
C GLU A 83 13.37 -1.49 10.98
N THR A 84 14.07 -1.04 9.94
CA THR A 84 15.46 -0.54 10.05
C THR A 84 15.53 0.89 10.57
N ARG A 85 14.58 1.76 10.20
CA ARG A 85 14.63 3.20 10.51
C ARG A 85 14.73 3.50 12.01
N CYS A 86 14.09 2.68 12.84
CA CYS A 86 14.08 2.86 14.29
C CYS A 86 15.43 2.54 14.95
N TYR A 87 16.31 1.84 14.24
CA TYR A 87 17.63 1.47 14.71
C TYR A 87 18.74 2.23 13.97
N GLU A 88 18.42 3.13 13.04
CA GLU A 88 19.45 3.79 12.22
C GLU A 88 20.32 4.72 13.07
N VAL A 89 21.65 4.59 12.92
CA VAL A 89 22.60 5.49 13.60
C VAL A 89 22.57 6.86 12.93
N ASN A 90 22.61 6.88 11.58
CA ASN A 90 22.56 8.09 10.79
C ASN A 90 21.11 8.38 10.36
N LYS A 91 20.49 9.41 10.96
CA LYS A 91 19.09 9.76 10.66
C LYS A 91 18.88 10.05 9.17
N GLY A 92 17.86 9.43 8.59
CA GLY A 92 17.47 9.57 7.18
C GLY A 92 18.22 8.66 6.21
N GLU A 93 19.20 7.88 6.66
CA GLU A 93 19.91 6.90 5.80
C GLU A 93 18.95 5.84 5.26
N THR A 94 18.08 5.30 6.11
CA THR A 94 17.08 4.30 5.73
C THR A 94 16.13 4.82 4.64
N THR A 95 15.70 6.07 4.75
CA THR A 95 14.81 6.69 3.75
C THR A 95 15.51 6.88 2.41
N LYS A 96 16.79 7.27 2.41
CA LYS A 96 17.59 7.36 1.18
C LYS A 96 17.72 5.98 0.50
N VAL A 97 18.07 4.95 1.27
CA VAL A 97 18.19 3.57 0.75
C VAL A 97 16.85 3.06 0.22
N MET A 98 15.74 3.29 0.95
CA MET A 98 14.40 2.92 0.52
C MET A 98 14.04 3.52 -0.85
N ASN A 99 14.26 4.83 -1.04
CA ASN A 99 13.95 5.51 -2.28
C ASN A 99 14.79 4.98 -3.45
N GLN A 100 16.08 4.73 -3.24
CA GLN A 100 16.95 4.11 -4.24
C GLN A 100 16.48 2.69 -4.60
N CYS A 101 16.04 1.90 -3.62
CA CYS A 101 15.51 0.55 -3.85
C CYS A 101 14.19 0.58 -4.65
N LEU A 102 13.29 1.52 -4.36
CA LEU A 102 12.05 1.71 -5.11
C LEU A 102 12.32 2.11 -6.56
N GLN A 103 13.29 3.00 -6.80
CA GLN A 103 13.73 3.33 -8.16
C GLN A 103 14.29 2.13 -8.93
N LEU A 104 15.08 1.26 -8.27
CA LEU A 104 15.59 0.02 -8.88
C LEU A 104 14.46 -0.95 -9.26
N VAL A 105 13.43 -1.06 -8.40
CA VAL A 105 12.24 -1.88 -8.68
C VAL A 105 11.42 -1.30 -9.82
N ASP A 106 11.31 0.02 -9.91
CA ASP A 106 10.58 0.66 -10.98
C ASP A 106 11.25 0.45 -12.35
N GLN A 107 12.57 0.62 -12.41
CA GLN A 107 13.36 0.42 -13.63
C GLN A 107 13.41 -1.03 -14.11
N ALA A 108 13.17 -2.01 -13.23
CA ALA A 108 13.21 -3.43 -13.59
C ALA A 108 12.00 -3.85 -14.45
N LYS A 109 12.27 -4.34 -15.67
CA LYS A 109 11.24 -4.74 -16.65
C LYS A 109 11.12 -6.25 -16.80
N THR A 110 12.18 -6.98 -16.48
CA THR A 110 12.23 -8.44 -16.60
C THR A 110 12.27 -9.15 -15.25
N PHE A 111 11.88 -10.42 -15.22
CA PHE A 111 11.96 -11.24 -14.00
C PHE A 111 13.39 -11.35 -13.45
N ARG A 112 14.40 -11.41 -14.33
CA ARG A 112 15.82 -11.47 -13.94
C ARG A 112 16.27 -10.15 -13.30
N GLU A 113 15.90 -9.01 -13.89
CA GLU A 113 16.15 -7.70 -13.31
C GLU A 113 15.45 -7.53 -11.97
N MET A 114 14.18 -7.94 -11.86
CA MET A 114 13.43 -7.92 -10.59
C MET A 114 14.13 -8.74 -9.50
N LYS A 115 14.63 -9.94 -9.83
CA LYS A 115 15.40 -10.78 -8.88
C LYS A 115 16.70 -10.10 -8.45
N ARG A 116 17.39 -9.41 -9.37
CA ARG A 116 18.60 -8.62 -9.08
C ARG A 116 18.29 -7.40 -8.20
N ALA A 117 17.25 -6.64 -8.54
CA ALA A 117 16.78 -5.49 -7.76
C ALA A 117 16.43 -5.91 -6.32
N ARG A 118 15.71 -7.03 -6.15
CA ARG A 118 15.39 -7.56 -4.83
C ARG A 118 16.64 -7.92 -4.02
N LYS A 119 17.60 -8.63 -4.62
CA LYS A 119 18.87 -8.97 -3.95
C LYS A 119 19.67 -7.72 -3.58
N LYS A 120 19.73 -6.74 -4.48
CA LYS A 120 20.42 -5.47 -4.26
C LYS A 120 19.76 -4.68 -3.13
N ALA A 121 18.44 -4.61 -3.09
CA ALA A 121 17.71 -3.96 -2.00
C ALA A 121 18.06 -4.58 -0.65
N ILE A 122 17.97 -5.91 -0.52
CA ILE A 122 18.33 -6.60 0.73
C ILE A 122 19.78 -6.30 1.15
N ARG A 123 20.71 -6.25 0.20
CA ARG A 123 22.11 -5.91 0.48
C ARG A 123 22.25 -4.47 0.98
N MET A 124 21.63 -3.50 0.30
CA MET A 124 21.70 -2.09 0.70
C MET A 124 21.14 -1.86 2.10
N PHE A 125 20.04 -2.52 2.46
CA PHE A 125 19.49 -2.44 3.83
C PHE A 125 20.41 -3.07 4.88
N ARG A 126 21.19 -4.10 4.54
CA ARG A 126 22.17 -4.71 5.46
C ARG A 126 23.42 -3.86 5.68
N GLU A 127 23.72 -2.96 4.74
CA GLU A 127 24.88 -2.07 4.81
C GLU A 127 24.59 -0.83 5.69
N ILE A 128 23.32 -0.58 6.04
CA ILE A 128 22.92 0.51 6.94
C ILE A 128 23.49 0.25 8.34
N GLN A 129 24.13 1.27 8.91
CA GLN A 129 24.60 1.21 10.29
C GLN A 129 23.43 1.28 11.26
N VAL A 130 23.27 0.22 12.07
CA VAL A 130 22.18 0.09 13.04
C VAL A 130 22.69 -0.09 14.47
N ASP A 131 22.06 0.61 15.41
CA ASP A 131 22.26 0.45 16.84
C ASP A 131 21.15 -0.43 17.43
N LYS A 132 21.48 -1.71 17.65
CA LYS A 132 20.56 -2.71 18.20
C LYS A 132 20.39 -2.64 19.72
N THR A 133 21.14 -1.78 20.41
CA THR A 133 20.98 -1.60 21.86
C THR A 133 19.73 -0.78 22.20
N ARG A 134 19.18 -0.07 21.21
CA ARG A 134 17.93 0.69 21.33
C ARG A 134 16.73 -0.23 21.57
N ASN A 135 15.82 0.23 22.41
CA ASN A 135 14.54 -0.42 22.68
C ASN A 135 13.37 0.45 22.21
N PRO A 136 13.13 0.54 20.89
CA PRO A 136 12.11 1.41 20.34
C PRO A 136 10.69 0.96 20.70
N ILE A 137 9.80 1.93 20.91
CA ILE A 137 8.41 1.67 21.31
C ILE A 137 7.61 1.16 20.11
N LYS A 138 6.81 0.12 20.28
CA LYS A 138 5.89 -0.35 19.24
C LYS A 138 4.62 0.50 19.23
N VAL A 139 4.32 1.09 18.07
CA VAL A 139 3.15 1.96 17.86
C VAL A 139 2.29 1.38 16.74
N ALA A 140 0.99 1.26 16.98
CA ALA A 140 0.00 0.96 15.95
C ALA A 140 -0.70 2.25 15.52
N ILE A 141 -0.84 2.46 14.20
CA ILE A 141 -1.56 3.61 13.67
C ILE A 141 -2.98 3.19 13.30
N LEU A 142 -3.96 3.86 13.89
CA LEU A 142 -5.39 3.58 13.70
C LEU A 142 -6.03 4.78 13.00
N GLY A 143 -6.84 4.53 11.98
CA GLY A 143 -7.55 5.61 11.30
C GLY A 143 -8.26 5.18 10.03
N GLU A 144 -8.80 6.18 9.33
CA GLU A 144 -9.37 6.01 7.98
C GLU A 144 -8.28 5.50 7.02
N ILE A 145 -8.58 4.43 6.27
CA ILE A 145 -7.60 3.72 5.42
C ILE A 145 -6.78 4.66 4.54
N TYR A 146 -7.43 5.64 3.92
CA TYR A 146 -6.79 6.57 3.02
C TYR A 146 -5.81 7.49 3.72
N VAL A 147 -6.17 8.00 4.90
CA VAL A 147 -5.29 8.87 5.68
C VAL A 147 -4.09 8.08 6.15
N VAL A 148 -4.28 6.84 6.60
CA VAL A 148 -3.16 6.05 7.11
C VAL A 148 -2.23 5.54 6.01
N VAL A 149 -2.77 5.15 4.85
CA VAL A 149 -1.97 4.62 3.73
C VAL A 149 -1.26 5.75 2.98
N GLU A 150 -1.91 6.90 2.78
CA GLU A 150 -1.35 7.99 1.97
C GLU A 150 -0.42 8.89 2.81
N SER A 151 0.89 8.72 2.60
CA SER A 151 1.93 9.43 3.34
C SER A 151 1.90 10.96 3.14
N SER A 152 1.35 11.42 2.02
CA SER A 152 1.21 12.85 1.73
C SER A 152 0.15 13.52 2.62
N ILE A 153 -0.90 12.78 3.00
CA ILE A 153 -2.01 13.30 3.80
C ILE A 153 -1.67 13.27 5.29
N ASN A 154 -0.99 12.21 5.75
CA ASN A 154 -0.64 12.05 7.16
C ASN A 154 0.74 12.64 7.54
N PHE A 155 1.31 13.49 6.69
CA PHE A 155 2.62 14.11 6.90
C PHE A 155 3.74 13.10 7.16
N SER A 156 3.66 11.92 6.52
CA SER A 156 4.61 10.83 6.65
C SER A 156 4.82 10.38 8.11
N ILE A 157 3.72 10.28 8.88
CA ILE A 157 3.74 9.94 10.31
C ILE A 157 4.52 8.65 10.61
N VAL A 158 4.47 7.66 9.71
CA VAL A 158 5.24 6.41 9.83
C VAL A 158 6.75 6.67 9.84
N ALA A 159 7.22 7.54 8.94
CA ALA A 159 8.64 7.89 8.89
C ALA A 159 9.04 8.79 10.06
N PHE A 160 8.14 9.70 10.47
CA PHE A 160 8.33 10.59 11.61
C PHE A 160 8.50 9.81 12.92
N LEU A 161 7.58 8.88 13.23
CA LEU A 161 7.67 8.03 14.42
C LEU A 161 8.92 7.14 14.40
N GLY A 162 9.28 6.60 13.23
CA GLY A 162 10.52 5.85 13.05
C GLY A 162 11.79 6.66 13.38
N ALA A 163 11.79 7.97 13.14
CA ALA A 163 12.92 8.86 13.45
C ALA A 163 12.98 9.31 14.93
N LEU A 164 11.91 9.07 15.69
CA LEU A 164 11.77 9.34 17.12
C LEU A 164 11.89 8.07 17.98
N ASP A 165 12.53 7.02 17.45
CA ASP A 165 12.71 5.73 18.12
C ASP A 165 11.41 4.93 18.35
N GLY A 166 10.42 5.06 17.46
CA GLY A 166 9.19 4.26 17.48
C GLY A 166 9.08 3.28 16.29
N ILE A 167 8.92 1.98 16.55
CA ILE A 167 8.58 0.98 15.53
C ILE A 167 7.08 1.03 15.24
N THR A 168 6.73 1.38 14.01
CA THR A 168 5.34 1.28 13.56
C THR A 168 5.03 -0.12 13.04
N ASP A 169 4.24 -0.89 13.81
CA ASP A 169 3.82 -2.24 13.46
C ASP A 169 2.30 -2.29 13.25
N GLY A 170 1.90 -2.32 11.98
CA GLY A 170 0.50 -2.47 11.58
C GLY A 170 -0.29 -1.17 11.44
N VAL A 171 -1.25 -1.22 10.51
CA VAL A 171 -2.26 -0.19 10.30
C VAL A 171 -3.62 -0.86 10.51
N LEU A 172 -4.38 -0.39 11.50
CA LEU A 172 -5.75 -0.85 11.69
C LEU A 172 -6.69 0.04 10.92
N VAL A 173 -7.49 -0.57 10.05
CA VAL A 173 -8.54 0.12 9.32
C VAL A 173 -9.88 -0.33 9.88
N LEU A 174 -10.68 0.62 10.34
CA LEU A 174 -12.08 0.37 10.67
C LEU A 174 -12.91 0.54 9.40
N GLY A 175 -13.57 -0.54 8.95
CA GLY A 175 -14.44 -0.52 7.78
C GLY A 175 -15.89 -0.87 8.14
N PRO A 176 -16.88 -0.49 7.31
CA PRO A 176 -18.27 -0.91 7.49
C PRO A 176 -18.35 -2.42 7.23
N GLY A 177 -18.35 -3.21 8.31
CA GLY A 177 -18.21 -4.67 8.29
C GLY A 177 -17.29 -5.23 9.39
N GLY A 178 -16.65 -4.37 10.19
CA GLY A 178 -15.80 -4.76 11.32
C GLY A 178 -14.36 -4.28 11.18
N VAL A 179 -13.50 -4.77 12.08
CA VAL A 179 -12.08 -4.43 12.12
C VAL A 179 -11.35 -5.14 10.97
N LEU A 180 -10.96 -4.42 9.93
CA LEU A 180 -10.06 -4.95 8.91
C LEU A 180 -8.62 -4.71 9.39
N GLN A 181 -8.04 -5.73 10.01
CA GLN A 181 -6.64 -5.69 10.41
C GLN A 181 -5.75 -5.84 9.18
N VAL A 182 -5.28 -4.72 8.63
CA VAL A 182 -4.24 -4.73 7.60
C VAL A 182 -2.90 -4.90 8.30
N ARG A 183 -2.54 -6.15 8.58
CA ARG A 183 -1.23 -6.49 9.16
C ARG A 183 -0.13 -6.25 8.13
N PHE A 184 0.54 -5.11 8.25
CA PHE A 184 1.81 -4.86 7.58
C PHE A 184 2.98 -5.37 8.43
N GLY A 185 3.03 -6.69 8.66
CA GLY A 185 4.09 -7.31 9.47
C GLY A 185 3.63 -8.61 10.13
N GLN A 186 4.41 -9.67 9.95
CA GLN A 186 4.51 -10.71 10.98
C GLN A 186 5.65 -10.27 11.89
N SER A 187 5.32 -9.62 12.99
CA SER A 187 6.14 -9.57 14.18
C SER A 187 5.35 -10.29 15.26
N ASP A 188 5.91 -11.38 15.76
CA ASP A 188 5.30 -12.17 16.83
C ASP A 188 5.21 -11.28 18.10
N GLY A 189 4.01 -11.11 18.62
CA GLY A 189 3.80 -10.44 19.91
C GLY A 189 2.97 -9.16 19.92
N PHE A 190 1.89 -9.08 19.12
CA PHE A 190 0.77 -8.21 19.50
C PHE A 190 -0.22 -9.03 20.33
N LEU A 191 -0.38 -8.66 21.60
CA LEU A 191 -1.54 -9.03 22.40
C LEU A 191 -2.78 -8.70 21.57
N SER A 192 -3.58 -9.72 21.28
CA SER A 192 -4.93 -9.55 20.76
C SER A 192 -5.72 -8.75 21.77
N CYS A 193 -5.82 -7.44 21.53
CA CYS A 193 -6.79 -6.61 22.21
C CYS A 193 -8.14 -6.97 21.57
N GLU A 194 -8.86 -7.91 22.19
CA GLU A 194 -10.27 -8.12 21.90
C GLU A 194 -10.99 -6.81 22.22
N VAL A 195 -11.37 -6.09 21.18
CA VAL A 195 -12.28 -4.96 21.32
C VAL A 195 -13.63 -5.59 21.71
N PRO A 196 -14.19 -5.29 22.89
CA PRO A 196 -15.49 -5.82 23.27
C PRO A 196 -16.50 -5.47 22.18
N PRO A 197 -17.45 -6.38 21.85
CA PRO A 197 -18.44 -6.12 20.83
C PRO A 197 -19.12 -4.78 21.15
N ALA A 198 -19.14 -3.88 20.16
CA ALA A 198 -19.78 -2.59 20.28
C ALA A 198 -21.20 -2.82 20.82
N GLN A 199 -21.43 -2.45 22.08
CA GLN A 199 -22.78 -2.36 22.60
C GLN A 199 -23.53 -1.41 21.68
N MET A 200 -24.55 -1.93 21.00
CA MET A 200 -25.51 -1.14 20.24
C MET A 200 -25.96 0.03 21.12
N CYS A 201 -25.44 1.22 20.84
CA CYS A 201 -26.05 2.44 21.34
C CYS A 201 -27.46 2.47 20.75
N LYS A 202 -28.47 2.27 21.61
CA LYS A 202 -29.86 2.46 21.26
C LYS A 202 -30.02 3.87 20.64
N PRO A 203 -30.79 4.02 19.56
CA PRO A 203 -31.09 5.33 19.03
C PRO A 203 -31.81 6.14 20.12
N LEU A 204 -31.27 7.32 20.44
CA LEU A 204 -31.98 8.35 21.17
C LEU A 204 -32.92 9.04 20.19
N ILE A 205 -34.10 8.44 19.99
CA ILE A 205 -35.39 9.12 19.74
C ILE A 205 -36.48 8.27 20.40
#